data_AF-A0AAJ0G8K0-F1
#
_entry.id   AF-A0AAJ0G8K0-F1
#
_cell.length_a   1.000
_cell.length_b   1.000
_cell.length_c   1.000
_cell.angle_alpha   90.00
_cell.angle_beta   90.00
_cell.angle_gamma   90.00
#
_symmetry.space_group_name_H-M   'P 1'
#
loop_
_entity.id
_entity.type
_entity.pdbx_description
1 polymer ?
#
loop_
_entity_poly.entity_id
_entity_poly.type
_entity_poly.pdbx_seq_one_letter_code
_entity_poly.pdbx_strand_id
1 'polypeptide(L)'
;MSTFGSPGGAQRFSKPTPPERGSFPLDHDAECQAVMKQYLRCIRAHKGVNDDECRTLSQGYLQCRMERNLMAPDSMKNLGFQDLEKARLAKMSKTDGEVEEKKG
;
A
#
# COMPACT_ATOMS: atom_id res chain seq x y z
N MET A 1 9.75 -48.27 24.13
CA MET A 1 9.59 -46.96 24.80
C MET A 1 10.39 -45.94 24.00
N SER A 2 9.73 -45.19 23.13
CA SER A 2 10.36 -44.26 22.19
C SER A 2 10.65 -42.94 22.89
N THR A 3 11.94 -42.59 23.01
CA THR A 3 12.40 -41.28 23.49
C THR A 3 12.33 -40.27 22.34
N PHE A 4 11.13 -39.71 22.14
CA PHE A 4 10.88 -38.53 21.31
C PHE A 4 10.81 -37.32 22.25
N GLY A 5 11.93 -36.65 22.49
CA GLY A 5 11.95 -35.54 23.45
C GLY A 5 13.28 -34.84 23.68
N SER A 6 14.12 -34.66 22.65
CA SER A 6 15.31 -33.81 22.78
C SER A 6 15.03 -32.41 22.20
N PRO A 7 14.81 -31.36 23.02
CA PRO A 7 14.66 -30.00 22.55
C PRO A 7 16.05 -29.39 22.40
N GLY A 8 16.63 -29.46 21.20
CA GLY A 8 17.97 -28.92 20.96
C GLY A 8 18.29 -28.64 19.50
N GLY A 9 17.28 -28.59 18.62
CA GLY A 9 17.47 -28.21 17.23
C GLY A 9 17.69 -26.71 17.12
N ALA A 10 18.93 -26.26 17.15
CA ALA A 10 19.32 -24.90 16.81
C ALA A 10 18.65 -24.50 15.49
N GLN A 11 17.68 -23.58 15.56
CA GLN A 11 17.04 -22.99 14.39
C GLN A 11 18.13 -22.26 13.63
N ARG A 12 18.73 -22.93 12.64
CA ARG A 12 19.81 -22.35 11.84
C ARG A 12 19.25 -21.07 11.23
N PHE A 13 19.85 -19.94 11.60
CA PHE A 13 19.55 -18.65 10.99
C PHE A 13 20.17 -18.63 9.59
N SER A 14 19.58 -19.41 8.67
CA SER A 14 19.88 -19.26 7.25
C SER A 14 19.21 -17.97 6.78
N LYS A 15 19.97 -17.13 6.09
CA LYS A 15 19.36 -16.09 5.25
C LYS A 15 18.51 -16.85 4.23
N PRO A 16 17.18 -16.69 4.24
CA PRO A 16 16.34 -17.39 3.29
C PRO A 16 16.70 -16.92 1.90
N THR A 17 17.01 -17.86 1.03
CA THR A 17 17.09 -17.62 -0.40
C THR A 17 15.66 -17.54 -0.94
N PRO A 18 15.29 -16.49 -1.70
CA PRO A 18 14.01 -16.47 -2.41
C PRO A 18 13.88 -17.74 -3.27
N PRO A 19 12.70 -18.40 -3.39
CA PRO A 19 11.35 -18.03 -2.95
C PRO A 19 10.89 -18.68 -1.63
N GLU A 20 11.79 -19.21 -0.80
CA GLU A 20 11.40 -19.97 0.41
C GLU A 20 10.62 -19.15 1.46
N ARG A 21 10.64 -17.81 1.40
CA ARG A 21 9.80 -16.95 2.23
C ARG A 21 8.57 -16.36 1.53
N GLY A 22 8.24 -16.85 0.33
CA GLY A 22 7.06 -16.46 -0.42
C GLY A 22 7.09 -14.99 -0.86
N SER A 23 7.35 -14.75 -2.14
CA SER A 23 6.71 -13.61 -2.79
C SER A 23 5.22 -13.92 -2.81
N PHE A 24 4.51 -13.44 -1.79
CA PHE A 24 3.07 -13.63 -1.66
C PHE A 24 2.43 -13.33 -3.03
N PRO A 25 1.49 -14.14 -3.54
CA PRO A 25 0.85 -13.93 -4.84
C PRO A 25 0.25 -12.53 -5.07
N LEU A 26 0.16 -11.69 -4.03
CA LEU A 26 -0.22 -10.27 -4.08
C LEU A 26 0.83 -9.33 -4.72
N ASP A 27 2.08 -9.76 -4.90
CA ASP A 27 3.19 -8.93 -5.40
C ASP A 27 3.78 -9.46 -6.73
N HIS A 28 2.99 -10.22 -7.50
CA HIS A 28 3.48 -10.96 -8.67
C HIS A 28 4.08 -10.05 -9.75
N ASP A 29 3.46 -8.90 -10.02
CA ASP A 29 3.83 -8.05 -11.18
C ASP A 29 4.24 -6.62 -10.79
N ALA A 30 4.38 -6.34 -9.48
CA ALA A 30 4.80 -5.05 -8.96
C ALA A 30 3.99 -3.84 -9.52
N GLU A 31 2.70 -4.04 -9.83
CA GLU A 31 1.89 -3.06 -10.59
C GLU A 31 1.78 -1.69 -9.89
N CYS A 32 1.70 -1.68 -8.56
CA CYS A 32 1.60 -0.45 -7.75
C CYS A 32 2.96 0.05 -7.22
N GLN A 33 4.07 -0.53 -7.66
CA GLN A 33 5.40 -0.25 -7.13
C GLN A 33 5.86 1.20 -7.40
N ALA A 34 5.40 1.82 -8.49
CA ALA A 34 5.73 3.21 -8.80
C ALA A 34 5.26 4.18 -7.71
N VAL A 35 3.99 4.05 -7.28
CA VAL A 35 3.39 4.87 -6.23
C VAL A 35 3.99 4.51 -4.87
N MET A 36 4.24 3.22 -4.62
CA MET A 36 4.94 2.76 -3.40
C MET A 36 6.32 3.42 -3.25
N LYS A 37 7.11 3.46 -4.33
CA LYS A 37 8.44 4.11 -4.32
C LYS A 37 8.34 5.60 -4.04
N GLN A 38 7.33 6.29 -4.58
CA GLN A 38 7.09 7.70 -4.27
C GLN A 38 6.75 7.91 -2.80
N TYR A 39 5.83 7.10 -2.24
CA TYR A 39 5.49 7.15 -0.82
C TYR A 39 6.71 6.91 0.08
N LEU A 40 7.51 5.87 -0.20
CA LEU A 40 8.72 5.58 0.57
C LEU A 40 9.77 6.68 0.45
N ARG A 41 9.89 7.34 -0.72
CA ARG A 41 10.75 8.52 -0.87
C ARG A 41 10.25 9.68 -0.01
N CYS A 42 8.95 9.91 0.02
CA CYS A 42 8.33 10.94 0.86
C CYS A 42 8.64 10.69 2.34
N ILE A 43 8.31 9.51 2.86
CA ILE A 43 8.59 9.17 4.27
C ILE A 43 10.08 9.34 4.62
N ARG A 44 10.99 8.95 3.72
CA ARG A 44 12.43 9.15 3.94
C ARG A 44 12.83 10.63 3.97
N ALA A 45 12.26 11.46 3.09
CA ALA A 45 12.51 12.90 3.07
C ALA A 45 12.01 13.58 4.36
N HIS A 46 10.87 13.13 4.88
CA HIS A 46 10.26 13.63 6.10
C HIS A 46 10.75 12.91 7.38
N LYS A 47 11.94 12.29 7.33
CA LYS A 47 12.59 11.64 8.49
C LYS A 47 11.72 10.59 9.20
N GLY A 48 10.87 9.89 8.46
CA GLY A 48 9.96 8.87 9.00
C GLY A 48 8.59 9.40 9.43
N VAL A 49 8.34 10.71 9.31
CA VAL A 49 7.05 11.32 9.61
C VAL A 49 6.13 11.18 8.40
N ASN A 50 4.87 10.79 8.66
CA ASN A 50 3.84 10.68 7.62
C ASN A 50 3.03 11.98 7.55
N ASP A 51 3.63 12.99 6.92
CA ASP A 51 3.00 14.29 6.66
C ASP A 51 1.89 14.18 5.60
N ASP A 52 1.03 15.19 5.50
CA ASP A 52 -0.15 15.17 4.62
C ASP A 52 0.20 14.86 3.16
N GLU A 53 1.35 15.33 2.67
CA GLU A 53 1.88 15.00 1.35
C GLU A 53 2.12 13.48 1.20
N CYS A 54 2.76 12.84 2.18
CA CYS A 54 2.97 11.40 2.19
C CYS A 54 1.66 10.62 2.39
N ARG A 55 0.68 11.22 3.08
CA ARG A 55 -0.67 10.64 3.22
C ARG A 55 -1.42 10.58 1.89
N THR A 56 -1.30 11.58 1.03
CA THR A 56 -1.90 11.52 -0.32
C THR A 56 -1.28 10.41 -1.17
N LEU A 57 0.04 10.22 -1.08
CA LEU A 57 0.74 9.13 -1.79
C LEU A 57 0.35 7.74 -1.26
N SER A 58 0.18 7.59 0.05
CA SER A 58 -0.26 6.32 0.64
C SER A 58 -1.73 6.00 0.31
N GLN A 59 -2.60 7.00 0.23
CA GLN A 59 -3.97 6.83 -0.28
C GLN A 59 -3.96 6.29 -1.72
N GLY A 60 -3.20 6.91 -2.63
CA GLY A 60 -3.10 6.45 -4.02
C GLY A 60 -2.51 5.04 -4.14
N TYR A 61 -1.56 4.69 -3.27
CA TYR A 61 -1.00 3.34 -3.22
C TYR A 61 -2.04 2.28 -2.84
N LEU A 62 -2.84 2.54 -1.80
CA LEU A 62 -3.90 1.62 -1.37
C LEU A 62 -5.02 1.52 -2.40
N GLN A 63 -5.38 2.63 -3.04
CA GLN A 63 -6.35 2.64 -4.12
C GLN A 63 -5.89 1.76 -5.30
N CYS A 64 -4.64 1.90 -5.73
CA CYS A 64 -4.06 1.05 -6.78
C CYS A 64 -4.16 -0.45 -6.43
N ARG A 65 -3.90 -0.81 -5.17
CA ARG A 65 -4.00 -2.21 -4.73
C ARG A 65 -5.42 -2.75 -4.78
N MET A 66 -6.43 -1.93 -4.47
CA MET A 66 -7.83 -2.33 -4.59
C MET A 66 -8.26 -2.48 -6.06
N GLU A 67 -7.88 -1.53 -6.92
CA GLU A 67 -8.20 -1.55 -8.35
C GLU A 67 -7.59 -2.75 -9.08
N ARG A 68 -6.39 -3.17 -8.67
CA ARG A 68 -5.68 -4.34 -9.23
C ARG A 68 -6.03 -5.65 -8.54
N ASN A 69 -7.04 -5.67 -7.68
CA ASN A 69 -7.43 -6.85 -6.89
C ASN A 69 -6.28 -7.46 -6.06
N LEU A 70 -5.27 -6.65 -5.73
CA LEU A 70 -4.15 -7.00 -4.84
C LEU A 70 -4.52 -6.79 -3.36
N MET A 71 -5.73 -6.31 -3.09
CA MET A 71 -6.30 -6.12 -1.77
C MET A 71 -7.83 -6.13 -1.89
N ALA A 72 -8.53 -6.61 -0.87
CA ALA A 72 -9.99 -6.50 -0.82
C ALA A 72 -10.41 -5.01 -0.88
N PRO A 73 -11.47 -4.67 -1.65
CA PRO A 73 -11.96 -3.31 -1.70
C PRO A 73 -12.51 -2.90 -0.33
N ASP A 74 -12.01 -1.78 0.18
CA ASP A 74 -12.46 -1.16 1.44
C ASP A 74 -12.62 0.36 1.23
N SER A 75 -13.37 1.00 2.11
CA SER A 75 -13.56 2.43 2.07
C SER A 75 -12.32 3.18 2.57
N MET A 76 -11.94 4.25 1.88
CA MET A 76 -10.83 5.11 2.30
C MET A 76 -11.03 5.68 3.72
N LYS A 77 -12.28 5.76 4.18
CA LYS A 77 -12.64 6.19 5.54
C LYS A 77 -12.19 5.18 6.60
N ASN A 78 -12.35 3.88 6.34
CA ASN A 78 -11.92 2.81 7.26
C ASN A 78 -10.39 2.72 7.32
N LEU A 79 -9.72 3.04 6.22
CA LEU A 79 -8.26 3.04 6.10
C LEU A 79 -7.58 4.28 6.71
N GLY A 80 -8.33 5.17 7.37
CA GLY A 80 -7.77 6.34 8.05
C GLY A 80 -7.53 7.56 7.15
N PHE A 81 -8.20 7.64 6.00
CA PHE A 81 -8.13 8.77 5.04
C PHE A 81 -9.42 9.59 5.00
N GLN A 82 -10.15 9.64 6.11
CA GLN A 82 -11.43 10.35 6.23
C GLN A 82 -11.30 11.84 5.91
N ASP A 83 -10.19 12.46 6.32
CA ASP A 83 -9.95 13.89 6.16
C ASP A 83 -9.57 14.23 4.72
N LEU A 84 -8.81 13.35 4.05
CA LEU A 84 -8.50 13.50 2.63
C LEU A 84 -9.73 13.30 1.75
N GLU A 85 -10.61 12.35 2.09
CA GLU A 85 -11.85 12.13 1.36
C GLU A 85 -12.79 13.35 1.49
N LYS A 86 -12.93 13.92 2.69
CA LYS A 86 -13.67 15.17 2.89
C LYS A 86 -13.06 16.32 2.08
N ALA A 87 -11.73 16.44 2.07
CA ALA A 87 -11.03 17.45 1.28
C ALA A 87 -11.24 17.24 -0.24
N ARG A 88 -11.28 15.99 -0.71
CA ARG A 88 -11.55 15.65 -2.12
C ARG A 88 -12.99 15.97 -2.50
N LEU A 89 -13.96 15.59 -1.67
CA LEU A 89 -15.38 15.91 -1.87
C LEU A 89 -15.62 17.42 -1.88
N ALA A 90 -14.99 18.16 -0.96
CA ALA A 90 -15.06 19.63 -0.92
C ALA A 90 -14.41 20.30 -2.15
N LYS A 91 -13.42 19.65 -2.78
CA LYS A 91 -12.81 20.10 -4.04
C LYS A 91 -13.68 19.75 -5.25
N MET A 92 -14.31 18.57 -5.26
CA MET A 92 -15.21 18.14 -6.33
C MET A 92 -16.42 19.07 -6.46
N SER A 93 -17.03 19.48 -5.33
CA SER A 93 -18.13 20.47 -5.31
C SER A 93 -17.73 21.89 -5.74
N LYS A 94 -16.46 22.11 -6.08
CA LYS A 94 -15.93 23.37 -6.64
C LYS A 94 -15.51 23.23 -8.11
N THR A 95 -15.43 22.02 -8.65
CA THR A 95 -14.92 21.73 -10.00
C THR A 95 -16.02 21.29 -10.97
N ASP A 96 -17.30 21.52 -10.65
CA ASP A 96 -18.43 21.29 -11.57
C ASP A 96 -18.57 22.40 -12.63
N GLY A 97 -17.47 23.08 -12.99
CA GLY A 97 -17.44 24.22 -13.90
C GLY A 97 -16.59 24.07 -15.14
N GLU A 98 -15.73 23.05 -15.27
CA GLU A 98 -14.89 22.90 -16.46
C GLU A 98 -14.33 21.47 -16.56
N VAL A 99 -14.97 20.61 -17.38
CA VAL A 99 -14.39 19.68 -18.38
C VAL A 99 -15.54 18.79 -18.89
N GLU A 100 -16.31 19.35 -19.83
CA GLU A 100 -17.11 18.60 -20.81
C GLU A 100 -16.95 19.34 -22.15
N GLU A 101 -15.73 19.35 -22.69
CA GLU A 101 -15.51 19.69 -24.09
C GLU A 101 -14.27 18.95 -24.63
N LYS A 102 -14.51 17.82 -25.30
CA LYS A 102 -13.93 17.45 -26.61
C LYS A 102 -14.11 15.94 -26.86
N LYS A 103 -15.29 15.60 -27.36
CA LYS A 103 -15.44 14.54 -28.36
C LYS A 103 -16.53 14.96 -29.35
N GLY A 104 -16.12 15.74 -30.33
CA GLY A 104 -16.85 16.03 -31.57
C GLY A 104 -15.83 16.05 -32.69
#